data_AF-A0A1I4ZMQ0-F1
#
_entry.id   AF-A0A1I4ZMQ0-F1
#
_cell.length_a   1.000
_cell.length_b   1.000
_cell.length_c   1.000
_cell.angle_alpha   90.00
_cell.angle_beta   90.00
_cell.angle_gamma   90.00
#
_symmetry.space_group_name_H-M   'P 1'
#
loop_
_entity.id
_entity.type
_entity.pdbx_description
1 polymer ?
#
loop_
_entity_poly.entity_id
_entity_poly.type
_entity_poly.pdbx_seq_one_letter_code
_entity_poly.pdbx_strand_id
1 'polypeptide(L)'
;MGVDWVQMRQRPGISAASFDEAIRAQTAQFVASGCWFSDEFGHIARPAPATPGPRITEMVHVNDRPGNTHRVNALVLTPLLPAEWRFAMYRSFLPEDLARHISRWRAHIDEVRAGGHRAYLQAWYAYTISQRLAEEWTTLRQLATNARTRTNAWAVRPALVEVRERITVMAEPTVSPPPRWRRSHDPHPIDATPFVELAREWNRRVPANQKVHVPKPPSYEEFLDDPSPDDTLVWLEASAEEGYGVLLDW
;
A
#
# COMPACT_ATOMS: atom_id res chain seq x y z
N MET A 1 10.42 -9.83 5.18
CA MET A 1 11.35 -9.30 4.16
C MET A 1 10.72 -8.02 3.63
N GLY A 2 11.50 -6.95 3.49
CA GLY A 2 10.99 -5.68 2.98
C GLY A 2 11.58 -5.41 1.60
N VAL A 3 10.84 -4.69 0.76
CA VAL A 3 11.25 -4.34 -0.59
C VAL A 3 12.06 -3.05 -0.54
N ASP A 4 13.26 -3.10 -1.10
CA ASP A 4 14.25 -2.03 -1.06
C ASP A 4 14.70 -1.61 -2.45
N TRP A 5 15.12 -0.36 -2.55
CA TRP A 5 15.95 0.13 -3.63
C TRP A 5 17.39 0.19 -3.17
N VAL A 6 18.30 -0.32 -3.99
CA VAL A 6 19.74 -0.25 -3.75
C VAL A 6 20.40 0.55 -4.86
N GLN A 7 21.23 1.53 -4.52
CA GLN A 7 21.96 2.32 -5.50
C GLN A 7 22.82 1.43 -6.39
N MET A 8 22.73 1.64 -7.71
CA MET A 8 23.43 0.84 -8.69
C MET A 8 23.93 1.69 -9.86
N ARG A 9 24.97 1.20 -10.56
CA ARG A 9 25.39 1.70 -11.87
C ARG A 9 25.44 0.55 -12.86
N GLN A 10 25.05 0.83 -14.09
CA GLN A 10 25.18 -0.12 -15.18
C GLN A 10 26.66 -0.43 -15.48
N ARG A 11 26.97 -1.70 -15.74
CA ARG A 11 28.32 -2.11 -16.15
C ARG A 11 28.64 -1.61 -17.57
N PRO A 12 29.90 -1.26 -17.87
CA PRO A 12 30.31 -0.92 -19.22
C PRO A 12 29.98 -2.04 -20.23
N GLY A 13 29.58 -1.66 -21.44
CA GLY A 13 29.30 -2.59 -22.54
C GLY A 13 27.90 -3.22 -22.53
N ILE A 14 27.08 -2.94 -21.52
CA ILE A 14 25.67 -3.33 -21.50
C ILE A 14 24.86 -2.35 -22.34
N SER A 15 24.01 -2.84 -23.26
CA SER A 15 23.12 -1.97 -24.05
C SER A 15 21.90 -1.54 -23.24
N ALA A 16 21.36 -0.34 -23.51
CA ALA A 16 20.12 0.14 -22.88
C ALA A 16 18.95 -0.82 -23.12
N ALA A 17 18.81 -1.35 -24.35
CA ALA A 17 17.74 -2.29 -24.69
C ALA A 17 17.80 -3.60 -23.88
N SER A 18 19.00 -4.16 -23.70
CA SER A 18 19.20 -5.36 -22.86
C SER A 18 18.90 -5.07 -21.40
N PHE A 19 19.26 -3.89 -20.90
CA PHE A 19 18.98 -3.48 -19.53
C PHE A 19 17.48 -3.28 -19.29
N ASP A 20 16.77 -2.62 -20.20
CA ASP A 20 15.32 -2.46 -20.15
C ASP A 20 14.59 -3.81 -20.15
N GLU A 21 15.09 -4.78 -20.92
CA GLU A 21 14.57 -6.15 -20.88
C GLU A 21 14.77 -6.80 -19.51
N ALA A 22 15.96 -6.63 -18.92
CA ALA A 22 16.26 -7.12 -17.58
C ALA A 22 15.36 -6.47 -16.51
N ILE A 23 15.11 -5.15 -16.59
CA ILE A 23 14.18 -4.44 -15.70
C ILE A 23 12.76 -5.01 -15.83
N ARG A 24 12.27 -5.23 -17.06
CA ARG A 24 10.94 -5.81 -17.28
C ARG A 24 10.84 -7.23 -16.73
N ALA A 25 11.88 -8.04 -16.94
CA ALA A 25 11.95 -9.40 -16.41
C ALA A 25 11.96 -9.43 -14.88
N GLN A 26 12.79 -8.58 -14.26
CA GLN A 26 12.85 -8.43 -12.80
C GLN A 26 11.51 -7.96 -12.23
N THR A 27 10.88 -6.94 -12.83
CA THR A 27 9.56 -6.42 -12.42
C THR A 27 8.50 -7.51 -12.47
N ALA A 28 8.45 -8.30 -13.55
CA ALA A 28 7.49 -9.39 -13.66
C ALA A 28 7.73 -10.50 -12.63
N GLN A 29 9.01 -10.85 -12.37
CA GLN A 29 9.38 -11.80 -11.31
C GLN A 29 8.95 -11.31 -9.92
N PHE A 30 9.20 -10.04 -9.62
CA PHE A 30 8.75 -9.41 -8.38
C PHE A 30 7.22 -9.49 -8.24
N VAL A 31 6.46 -9.09 -9.26
CA VAL A 31 5.00 -9.15 -9.21
C VAL A 31 4.50 -10.60 -9.04
N ALA A 32 5.14 -11.56 -9.70
CA ALA A 32 4.81 -12.99 -9.57
C ALA A 32 5.13 -13.56 -8.19
N SER A 33 6.13 -13.01 -7.48
CA SER A 33 6.50 -13.46 -6.13
C SER A 33 5.42 -13.18 -5.07
N GLY A 34 4.54 -12.20 -5.33
CA GLY A 34 3.54 -11.75 -4.36
C GLY A 34 4.09 -10.87 -3.23
N CYS A 35 5.36 -10.47 -3.28
CA CYS A 35 6.00 -9.60 -2.28
C CYS A 35 5.58 -8.11 -2.35
N TRP A 36 4.38 -7.81 -2.85
CA TRP A 36 3.81 -6.47 -2.98
C TRP A 36 2.47 -6.39 -2.26
N PHE A 37 1.98 -5.17 -2.01
CA PHE A 37 0.69 -4.96 -1.32
C PHE A 37 -0.51 -5.35 -2.20
N SER A 38 -0.89 -6.63 -2.16
CA SER A 38 -2.03 -7.17 -2.91
C SER A 38 -3.34 -6.51 -2.54
N ASP A 39 -3.49 -6.14 -1.28
CA ASP A 39 -4.73 -5.55 -0.79
C ASP A 39 -4.92 -4.15 -1.37
N GLU A 40 -3.81 -3.42 -1.56
CA GLU A 40 -3.84 -2.08 -2.13
C GLU A 40 -3.86 -2.07 -3.66
N PHE A 41 -3.04 -2.90 -4.31
CA PHE A 41 -2.84 -2.86 -5.76
C PHE A 41 -3.49 -4.02 -6.51
N GLY A 42 -4.22 -4.91 -5.83
CA GLY A 42 -4.78 -6.13 -6.43
C GLY A 42 -5.74 -5.87 -7.58
N HIS A 43 -6.31 -4.67 -7.62
CA HIS A 43 -7.16 -4.21 -8.70
C HIS A 43 -6.36 -3.76 -9.94
N ILE A 44 -5.06 -3.44 -9.85
CA ILE A 44 -4.23 -2.97 -10.96
C ILE A 44 -3.84 -4.15 -11.87
N ALA A 45 -3.88 -3.92 -13.18
CA ALA A 45 -3.48 -4.91 -14.17
C ALA A 45 -2.00 -5.28 -13.95
N ARG A 46 -1.74 -6.58 -13.80
CA ARG A 46 -0.39 -7.09 -13.61
C ARG A 46 0.36 -7.06 -14.95
N PRO A 47 1.67 -6.75 -14.95
CA PRO A 47 2.49 -6.97 -16.12
C PRO A 47 2.39 -8.43 -16.57
N ALA A 48 2.48 -8.66 -17.89
CA ALA A 48 2.52 -10.00 -18.44
C ALA A 48 3.69 -10.79 -17.80
N PRO A 49 3.55 -12.12 -17.61
CA PRO A 49 4.66 -12.95 -17.19
C PRO A 49 5.85 -12.72 -18.13
N ALA A 50 7.02 -12.43 -17.57
CA ALA A 50 8.19 -12.24 -18.40
C ALA A 50 8.72 -13.60 -18.88
N THR A 51 9.13 -13.63 -20.15
CA THR A 51 10.08 -14.62 -20.65
C THR A 51 11.34 -14.57 -19.78
N PRO A 52 12.01 -15.70 -19.49
CA PRO A 52 13.32 -15.66 -18.83
C PRO A 52 14.25 -14.70 -19.54
N GLY A 53 14.61 -13.60 -18.87
CA GLY A 53 15.47 -12.55 -19.38
C GLY A 53 16.84 -12.56 -18.69
N PRO A 54 17.77 -11.71 -19.15
CA PRO A 54 19.06 -11.54 -18.49
C PRO A 54 18.88 -11.09 -17.03
N ARG A 55 19.75 -11.57 -16.15
CA ARG A 55 19.73 -11.24 -14.73
C ARG A 55 20.30 -9.85 -14.51
N ILE A 56 19.46 -8.90 -14.14
CA ILE A 56 19.84 -7.49 -13.94
C ILE A 56 20.99 -7.33 -12.92
N THR A 57 21.07 -8.19 -11.91
CA THR A 57 22.13 -8.21 -10.89
C THR A 57 23.52 -8.49 -11.47
N GLU A 58 23.59 -9.18 -12.61
CA GLU A 58 24.84 -9.45 -13.33
C GLU A 58 25.26 -8.27 -14.23
N MET A 59 24.34 -7.33 -14.47
CA MET A 59 24.49 -6.19 -15.39
C MET A 59 24.84 -4.88 -14.67
N VAL A 60 24.87 -4.87 -13.34
CA VAL A 60 25.12 -3.68 -12.52
C VAL A 60 26.31 -3.85 -11.57
N HIS A 61 26.85 -2.72 -11.13
CA HIS A 61 27.63 -2.59 -9.92
C HIS A 61 26.75 -1.93 -8.85
N VAL A 62 26.52 -2.65 -7.76
CA VAL A 62 25.84 -2.11 -6.58
C VAL A 62 26.82 -1.23 -5.80
N ASN A 63 26.37 -0.07 -5.34
CA ASN A 63 27.17 0.79 -4.46
C ASN A 63 27.41 0.05 -3.13
N ASP A 64 28.65 -0.03 -2.67
CA ASP A 64 29.07 -0.73 -1.45
C ASP A 64 29.16 0.18 -0.22
N ARG A 65 28.90 1.49 -0.40
CA ARG A 65 28.89 2.46 0.69
C ARG A 65 27.71 2.24 1.65
N PRO A 66 27.88 2.54 2.95
CA PRO A 66 26.75 2.59 3.89
C PRO A 66 25.68 3.58 3.43
N GLY A 67 24.40 3.25 3.64
CA GLY A 67 23.27 4.13 3.26
C GLY A 67 22.87 4.07 1.78
N ASN A 68 23.39 3.09 1.04
CA ASN A 68 23.05 2.79 -0.35
C ASN A 68 21.67 2.16 -0.56
N THR A 69 20.89 1.94 0.49
CA THR A 69 19.61 1.24 0.45
C THR A 69 18.50 2.10 1.01
N HIS A 70 17.33 2.06 0.38
CA HIS A 70 16.14 2.79 0.83
C HIS A 70 14.86 1.97 0.65
N ARG A 71 13.93 2.07 1.61
CA ARG A 71 12.67 1.30 1.58
C ARG A 71 11.75 1.82 0.49
N VAL A 72 11.32 0.93 -0.40
CA VAL A 72 10.39 1.28 -1.50
C VAL A 72 9.04 1.74 -0.95
N ASN A 73 8.63 1.17 0.19
CA ASN A 73 7.32 1.43 0.81
C ASN A 73 7.08 2.90 1.15
N ALA A 74 8.14 3.69 1.42
CA ALA A 74 7.99 5.10 1.76
C ALA A 74 7.44 5.95 0.60
N LEU A 75 7.65 5.51 -0.65
CA LEU A 75 7.03 6.15 -1.81
C LEU A 75 5.83 5.36 -2.34
N VAL A 76 5.83 4.03 -2.18
CA VAL A 76 4.73 3.19 -2.66
C VAL A 76 3.48 3.29 -1.81
N LEU A 77 3.57 3.53 -0.51
CA LEU A 77 2.39 3.60 0.37
C LEU A 77 1.84 5.01 0.55
N THR A 78 2.46 6.02 -0.05
CA THR A 78 1.96 7.39 0.08
C THR A 78 0.62 7.56 -0.64
N PRO A 79 -0.39 8.22 -0.05
CA PRO A 79 -1.64 8.50 -0.75
C PRO A 79 -1.51 9.66 -1.74
N LEU A 80 -0.39 10.41 -1.70
CA LEU A 80 -0.15 11.60 -2.50
C LEU A 80 0.14 11.31 -3.98
N LEU A 81 0.37 10.04 -4.33
CA LEU A 81 0.63 9.62 -5.70
C LEU A 81 -0.45 8.65 -6.19
N PRO A 82 -0.78 8.65 -7.49
CA PRO A 82 -1.76 7.71 -8.03
C PRO A 82 -1.32 6.26 -7.81
N ALA A 83 -2.25 5.39 -7.46
CA ALA A 83 -1.98 3.97 -7.20
C ALA A 83 -1.28 3.28 -8.38
N GLU A 84 -1.63 3.63 -9.62
CA GLU A 84 -0.97 3.11 -10.81
C GLU A 84 0.51 3.54 -10.91
N TRP A 85 0.85 4.74 -10.43
CA TRP A 85 2.23 5.21 -10.40
C TRP A 85 3.01 4.53 -9.28
N ARG A 86 2.38 4.37 -8.11
CA ARG A 86 2.96 3.68 -6.94
C ARG A 86 3.23 2.21 -7.25
N PHE A 87 2.30 1.51 -7.88
CA PHE A 87 2.53 0.14 -8.32
C PHE A 87 3.66 0.05 -9.36
N ALA A 88 3.77 1.02 -10.26
CA ALA A 88 4.86 1.08 -11.24
C ALA A 88 6.25 1.38 -10.63
N MET A 89 6.34 1.76 -9.35
CA MET A 89 7.61 1.95 -8.64
C MET A 89 8.28 0.64 -8.24
N TYR A 90 7.56 -0.48 -8.27
CA TYR A 90 8.15 -1.81 -8.03
C TYR A 90 9.01 -2.29 -9.21
N ARG A 91 10.06 -1.53 -9.50
CA ARG A 91 11.02 -1.79 -10.56
C ARG A 91 12.35 -1.10 -10.27
N SER A 92 13.35 -1.48 -11.04
CA SER A 92 14.63 -0.76 -11.11
C SER A 92 14.54 0.44 -12.06
N PHE A 93 15.37 1.46 -11.84
CA PHE A 93 15.45 2.67 -12.66
C PHE A 93 16.90 2.98 -12.99
N LEU A 94 17.19 3.33 -14.25
CA LEU A 94 18.46 3.94 -14.64
C LEU A 94 18.57 5.38 -14.10
N PRO A 95 19.77 5.95 -13.92
CA PRO A 95 19.95 7.30 -13.38
C PRO A 95 19.14 8.37 -14.14
N GLU A 96 19.21 8.36 -15.47
CA GLU A 96 18.53 9.32 -16.35
C GLU A 96 17.00 9.18 -16.31
N ASP A 97 16.51 7.94 -16.20
CA ASP A 97 15.09 7.66 -16.05
C ASP A 97 14.60 8.07 -14.67
N LEU A 98 15.39 7.79 -13.64
CA LEU A 98 15.09 8.09 -12.25
C LEU A 98 14.91 9.60 -12.05
N ALA A 99 15.83 10.43 -12.55
CA ALA A 99 15.71 11.89 -12.49
C ALA A 99 14.40 12.41 -13.08
N ARG A 100 14.02 11.93 -14.26
CA ARG A 100 12.75 12.31 -14.91
C ARG A 100 11.53 11.90 -14.08
N HIS A 101 11.59 10.73 -13.45
CA HIS A 101 10.52 10.23 -12.59
C HIS A 101 10.40 11.05 -11.30
N ILE A 102 11.51 11.37 -10.64
CA ILE A 102 11.54 12.22 -9.43
C ILE A 102 10.89 13.56 -9.72
N SER A 103 11.28 14.26 -10.78
CA SER A 103 10.70 15.57 -11.13
C SER A 103 9.19 15.50 -11.34
N ARG A 104 8.72 14.44 -12.00
CA ARG A 104 7.28 14.22 -12.22
C ARG A 104 6.54 13.92 -10.91
N TRP A 105 7.11 13.12 -10.02
CA TRP A 105 6.50 12.77 -8.74
C TRP A 105 6.42 13.98 -7.82
N ARG A 106 7.50 14.76 -7.71
CA ARG A 106 7.52 16.02 -6.95
C ARG A 106 6.47 17.00 -7.43
N ALA A 107 6.44 17.28 -8.74
CA ALA A 107 5.45 18.19 -9.30
C ALA A 107 4.01 17.76 -8.97
N HIS A 108 3.72 16.45 -9.01
CA HIS A 108 2.40 15.95 -8.66
C HIS A 108 2.10 16.08 -7.16
N ILE A 109 3.06 15.77 -6.28
CA ILE A 109 2.90 15.94 -4.84
C ILE A 109 2.66 17.41 -4.51
N ASP A 110 3.37 18.33 -5.15
CA ASP A 110 3.16 19.77 -4.99
C ASP A 110 1.76 20.20 -5.46
N GLU A 111 1.28 19.68 -6.59
CA GLU A 111 -0.10 19.90 -7.05
C GLU A 111 -1.13 19.40 -6.02
N VAL A 112 -0.91 18.23 -5.42
CA VAL A 112 -1.78 17.67 -4.36
C VAL A 112 -1.76 18.55 -3.11
N ARG A 113 -0.57 18.96 -2.66
CA ARG A 113 -0.39 19.86 -1.51
C ARG A 113 -1.03 21.23 -1.74
N ALA A 114 -1.07 21.69 -3.00
CA ALA A 114 -1.79 22.90 -3.42
C ALA A 114 -3.32 22.72 -3.52
N GLY A 115 -3.86 21.54 -3.17
CA GLY A 115 -5.30 21.23 -3.19
C GLY A 115 -5.82 20.67 -4.52
N GLY A 116 -4.92 20.34 -5.46
CA GLY A 116 -5.25 19.64 -6.69
C GLY A 116 -5.78 18.22 -6.45
N HIS A 117 -6.41 17.64 -7.48
CA HIS A 117 -6.80 16.21 -7.52
C HIS A 117 -7.75 15.74 -6.39
N ARG A 118 -8.42 16.67 -5.71
CA ARG A 118 -9.29 16.39 -4.54
C ARG A 118 -10.30 15.26 -4.77
N ALA A 119 -10.97 15.21 -5.91
CA ALA A 119 -11.95 14.17 -6.20
C ALA A 119 -11.34 12.76 -6.21
N TYR A 120 -10.16 12.60 -6.81
CA TYR A 120 -9.43 11.33 -6.82
C TYR A 120 -8.98 10.95 -5.40
N LEU A 121 -8.41 11.90 -4.66
CA LEU A 121 -7.91 11.67 -3.31
C LEU A 121 -9.02 11.34 -2.31
N GLN A 122 -10.19 11.98 -2.42
CA GLN A 122 -11.36 11.65 -1.60
C GLN A 122 -11.89 10.26 -1.91
N ALA A 123 -11.92 9.87 -3.19
CA ALA A 123 -12.29 8.51 -3.58
C ALA A 123 -11.25 7.49 -3.09
N TRP A 124 -9.96 7.84 -3.11
CA TRP A 124 -8.87 7.00 -2.60
C TRP A 124 -9.01 6.80 -1.09
N TYR A 125 -9.22 7.88 -0.35
CA TYR A 125 -9.51 7.85 1.08
C TYR A 125 -10.73 6.95 1.41
N ALA A 126 -11.86 7.14 0.72
CA ALA A 126 -13.06 6.30 0.93
C ALA A 126 -12.78 4.81 0.66
N TYR A 127 -12.08 4.50 -0.43
CA TYR A 127 -11.65 3.14 -0.73
C TYR A 127 -10.79 2.53 0.38
N THR A 128 -9.71 3.20 0.78
CA THR A 128 -8.79 2.71 1.82
C THR A 128 -9.51 2.51 3.16
N ILE A 129 -10.36 3.46 3.58
CA ILE A 129 -11.07 3.36 4.84
C ILE A 129 -12.12 2.24 4.83
N SER A 130 -12.90 2.12 3.74
CA SER A 130 -13.90 1.05 3.66
C SER A 130 -13.30 -0.33 3.61
N GLN A 131 -12.19 -0.52 2.88
CA GLN A 131 -11.49 -1.79 2.82
C GLN A 131 -11.01 -2.22 4.22
N ARG A 132 -10.26 -1.34 4.90
CA ARG A 132 -9.76 -1.64 6.25
C ARG A 132 -10.90 -1.91 7.23
N LEU A 133 -11.98 -1.14 7.15
CA LEU A 133 -13.16 -1.35 7.99
C LEU A 133 -13.81 -2.71 7.73
N ALA A 134 -13.94 -3.11 6.46
CA ALA A 134 -14.50 -4.40 6.09
C ALA A 134 -13.66 -5.57 6.62
N GLU A 135 -12.32 -5.51 6.48
CA GLU A 135 -11.41 -6.56 6.98
C GLU A 135 -11.49 -6.74 8.51
N GLU A 136 -11.44 -5.64 9.26
CA GLU A 136 -11.56 -5.68 10.72
C GLU A 136 -12.96 -6.14 11.16
N TRP A 137 -14.00 -5.75 10.41
CA TRP A 137 -15.36 -6.21 10.65
C TRP A 137 -15.53 -7.71 10.39
N THR A 138 -14.96 -8.24 9.30
CA THR A 138 -14.96 -9.68 9.01
C THR A 138 -14.34 -10.46 10.16
N THR A 139 -13.20 -9.98 10.69
CA THR A 139 -12.54 -10.59 11.86
C THR A 139 -13.44 -10.60 13.09
N LEU A 140 -14.07 -9.45 13.41
CA LEU A 140 -15.01 -9.34 14.53
C LEU A 140 -16.22 -10.27 14.35
N ARG A 141 -16.80 -10.33 13.15
CA ARG A 141 -17.96 -11.18 12.83
C ARG A 141 -17.62 -12.66 12.95
N GLN A 142 -16.41 -13.05 12.54
CA GLN A 142 -15.92 -14.42 12.72
C GLN A 142 -15.78 -14.77 14.22
N LEU A 143 -15.22 -13.87 15.03
CA LEU A 143 -15.10 -14.08 16.48
C LEU A 143 -16.47 -14.16 17.17
N ALA A 144 -17.40 -13.29 16.79
CA ALA A 144 -18.78 -13.33 17.27
C ALA A 144 -19.45 -14.66 16.89
N THR A 145 -19.30 -15.11 15.65
CA THR A 145 -19.83 -16.40 15.19
C THR A 145 -19.23 -17.57 15.99
N ASN A 146 -17.90 -17.58 16.16
CA ASN A 146 -17.19 -18.62 16.92
C ASN A 146 -17.59 -18.64 18.40
N ALA A 147 -17.98 -17.51 18.98
CA ALA A 147 -18.45 -17.46 20.36
C ALA A 147 -19.81 -18.13 20.57
N ARG A 148 -20.59 -18.40 19.51
CA ARG A 148 -21.90 -19.10 19.61
C ARG A 148 -21.80 -20.51 20.16
N THR A 149 -20.72 -21.22 19.86
CA THR A 149 -20.53 -22.62 20.24
C THR A 149 -19.80 -22.78 21.57
N ARG A 150 -19.36 -21.68 22.19
CA ARG A 150 -18.60 -21.72 23.44
C ARG A 150 -19.51 -21.79 24.65
N THR A 151 -19.20 -22.70 25.56
CA THR A 151 -19.96 -22.96 26.79
C THR A 151 -19.30 -22.41 28.06
N ASN A 152 -18.16 -21.72 27.92
CA ASN A 152 -17.45 -21.18 29.08
C ASN A 152 -18.18 -19.98 29.70
N ALA A 153 -17.88 -19.70 30.98
CA ALA A 153 -18.62 -18.75 31.81
C ALA A 153 -18.65 -17.30 31.27
N TRP A 154 -17.70 -16.89 30.42
CA TRP A 154 -17.73 -15.56 29.81
C TRP A 154 -18.55 -15.54 28.51
N ALA A 155 -18.49 -16.61 27.70
CA ALA A 155 -19.18 -16.71 26.42
C ALA A 155 -20.72 -16.78 26.57
N VAL A 156 -21.21 -17.34 27.67
CA VAL A 156 -22.65 -17.49 27.95
C VAL A 156 -23.27 -16.28 28.66
N ARG A 157 -22.50 -15.22 28.94
CA ARG A 157 -23.02 -14.01 29.61
C ARG A 157 -24.10 -13.34 28.75
N PRO A 158 -25.28 -13.01 29.30
CA PRO A 158 -26.37 -12.40 28.52
C PRO A 158 -25.94 -11.16 27.74
N ALA A 159 -25.16 -10.27 28.38
CA ALA A 159 -24.66 -9.05 27.75
C ALA A 159 -23.72 -9.30 26.57
N LEU A 160 -23.03 -10.44 26.52
CA LEU A 160 -22.19 -10.81 25.37
C LEU A 160 -23.02 -11.48 24.28
N VAL A 161 -23.99 -12.31 24.65
CA VAL A 161 -24.95 -12.91 23.71
C VAL A 161 -25.64 -11.81 22.89
N GLU A 162 -26.13 -10.77 23.55
CA GLU A 162 -26.78 -9.64 22.88
C GLU A 162 -25.85 -8.95 21.86
N VAL A 163 -24.62 -8.61 22.26
CA VAL A 163 -23.64 -7.95 21.38
C VAL A 163 -23.25 -8.83 20.20
N ARG A 164 -23.08 -10.13 20.44
CA ARG A 164 -22.78 -11.13 19.41
C ARG A 164 -23.89 -11.20 18.37
N GLU A 165 -25.15 -11.28 18.80
CA GLU A 165 -26.28 -11.31 17.87
C GLU A 165 -26.32 -10.00 17.06
N ARG A 166 -26.14 -8.84 17.69
CA ARG A 166 -26.06 -7.54 16.99
C ARG A 166 -24.97 -7.50 15.91
N ILE A 167 -23.77 -7.97 16.22
CA ILE A 167 -22.66 -8.07 15.26
C ILE A 167 -23.02 -9.02 14.11
N THR A 168 -23.65 -10.15 14.41
CA THR A 168 -23.94 -11.19 13.42
C THR A 168 -25.04 -10.76 12.44
N VAL A 169 -26.02 -9.96 12.89
CA VAL A 169 -27.14 -9.50 12.05
C VAL A 169 -26.88 -8.16 11.35
N MET A 170 -25.93 -7.35 11.83
CA MET A 170 -25.59 -6.08 11.20
C MET A 170 -25.03 -6.31 9.78
N ALA A 171 -25.48 -5.48 8.84
CA ALA A 171 -24.99 -5.48 7.47
C ALA A 171 -23.48 -5.22 7.43
N GLU A 172 -22.78 -5.84 6.49
CA GLU A 172 -21.34 -5.62 6.33
C GLU A 172 -21.05 -4.20 5.83
N PRO A 173 -19.90 -3.62 6.20
CA PRO A 173 -19.45 -2.36 5.61
C PRO A 173 -19.40 -2.47 4.08
N THR A 174 -20.02 -1.51 3.39
CA THR A 174 -19.88 -1.40 1.93
C THR A 174 -18.47 -0.96 1.59
N VAL A 175 -17.79 -1.72 0.72
CA VAL A 175 -16.47 -1.37 0.19
C VAL A 175 -16.62 -0.48 -1.03
N SER A 176 -16.05 0.73 -0.99
CA SER A 176 -16.01 1.61 -2.16
C SER A 176 -15.13 0.98 -3.24
N PRO A 177 -15.39 1.22 -4.54
CA PRO A 177 -14.53 0.69 -5.59
C PRO A 177 -13.16 1.39 -5.57
N PRO A 178 -12.07 0.69 -5.94
CA PRO A 178 -10.76 1.31 -6.05
C PRO A 178 -10.78 2.37 -7.17
N PRO A 179 -10.41 3.62 -6.89
CA PRO A 179 -10.47 4.67 -7.89
C PRO A 179 -9.31 4.54 -8.88
N ARG A 180 -9.57 4.88 -10.14
CA ARG A 180 -8.57 4.88 -11.21
C ARG A 180 -8.09 6.27 -11.52
N TRP A 181 -6.79 6.45 -11.72
CA TRP A 181 -6.25 7.73 -12.14
C TRP A 181 -6.91 8.22 -13.45
N ARG A 182 -7.27 9.51 -13.50
CA ARG A 182 -7.93 10.18 -14.65
C ARG A 182 -9.33 9.67 -15.03
N ARG A 183 -9.97 8.85 -14.21
CA ARG A 183 -11.42 8.59 -14.35
C ARG A 183 -12.21 9.58 -13.49
N SER A 184 -13.52 9.68 -13.75
CA SER A 184 -14.41 10.39 -12.83
C SER A 184 -14.68 9.53 -11.60
N HIS A 185 -14.79 10.17 -10.43
CA HIS A 185 -15.05 9.49 -9.17
C HIS A 185 -16.17 10.19 -8.43
N ASP A 186 -17.03 9.39 -7.80
CA ASP A 186 -18.02 9.87 -6.85
C ASP A 186 -17.63 9.33 -5.46
N PRO A 187 -17.02 10.16 -4.60
CA PRO A 187 -16.61 9.70 -3.29
C PRO A 187 -17.83 9.49 -2.40
N HIS A 188 -18.08 8.25 -2.00
CA HIS A 188 -19.11 7.94 -1.01
C HIS A 188 -18.49 7.86 0.39
N PRO A 189 -18.85 8.76 1.32
CA PRO A 189 -18.34 8.70 2.67
C PRO A 189 -18.84 7.43 3.38
N ILE A 190 -17.97 6.80 4.16
CA ILE A 190 -18.30 5.63 4.98
C ILE A 190 -18.50 6.07 6.42
N ASP A 191 -19.67 5.78 6.98
CA ASP A 191 -19.87 5.92 8.43
C ASP A 191 -19.34 4.69 9.16
N ALA A 192 -18.13 4.82 9.72
CA ALA A 192 -17.51 3.77 10.51
C ALA A 192 -18.07 3.66 11.94
N THR A 193 -18.87 4.64 12.38
CA THR A 193 -19.31 4.77 13.78
C THR A 193 -20.00 3.52 14.32
N PRO A 194 -21.00 2.92 13.63
CA PRO A 194 -21.72 1.77 14.16
C PRO A 194 -20.81 0.55 14.40
N PHE A 195 -19.83 0.35 13.52
CA PHE A 195 -18.89 -0.76 13.59
C PHE A 195 -17.86 -0.58 14.72
N VAL A 196 -17.32 0.63 14.87
CA VAL A 196 -16.38 0.99 15.94
C VAL A 196 -17.05 0.86 17.31
N GLU A 197 -18.31 1.30 17.44
CA GLU A 197 -19.07 1.18 18.69
C GLU A 197 -19.32 -0.27 19.09
N LEU A 198 -19.73 -1.12 18.14
CA LEU A 198 -19.91 -2.56 18.40
C LEU A 198 -18.60 -3.26 18.75
N ALA A 199 -17.50 -2.92 18.08
CA ALA A 199 -16.18 -3.47 18.39
C ALA A 199 -15.73 -3.09 19.81
N ARG A 200 -15.95 -1.83 20.22
CA ARG A 200 -15.69 -1.38 21.60
C ARG A 200 -16.54 -2.15 22.60
N GLU A 201 -17.81 -2.36 22.28
CA GLU A 201 -18.75 -3.03 23.16
C GLU A 201 -18.42 -4.53 23.34
N TRP A 202 -17.99 -5.18 22.25
CA TRP A 202 -17.41 -6.51 22.26
C TRP A 202 -16.16 -6.57 23.16
N ASN A 203 -15.19 -5.68 22.94
CA ASN A 203 -13.93 -5.65 23.66
C ASN A 203 -14.06 -5.47 25.18
N ARG A 204 -15.14 -4.83 25.66
CA ARG A 204 -15.44 -4.69 27.10
C ARG A 204 -15.85 -6.02 27.75
N ARG A 205 -16.35 -6.98 26.97
CA ARG A 205 -17.01 -8.20 27.47
C ARG A 205 -16.19 -9.47 27.28
N VAL A 206 -15.16 -9.42 26.44
CA VAL A 206 -14.35 -10.59 26.07
C VAL A 206 -12.96 -10.54 26.71
N PRO A 207 -12.30 -11.70 26.93
CA PRO A 207 -10.93 -11.75 27.39
C PRO A 207 -9.96 -11.11 26.37
N ALA A 208 -8.75 -10.76 26.83
CA ALA A 208 -7.76 -10.02 26.04
C ALA A 208 -7.45 -10.67 24.69
N ASN A 209 -7.34 -12.00 24.63
CA ASN A 209 -7.05 -12.76 23.40
C ASN A 209 -8.23 -12.85 22.41
N GLN A 210 -9.36 -12.20 22.70
CA GLN A 210 -10.55 -12.15 21.84
C GLN A 210 -10.92 -10.71 21.46
N LYS A 211 -10.13 -9.74 21.91
CA LYS A 211 -10.32 -8.34 21.53
C LYS A 211 -9.88 -8.13 20.09
N VAL A 212 -10.58 -7.25 19.39
CA VAL A 212 -10.25 -6.78 18.04
C VAL A 212 -9.94 -5.31 18.08
N HIS A 213 -9.26 -4.79 17.06
CA HIS A 213 -9.04 -3.36 16.94
C HIS A 213 -9.72 -2.86 15.67
N VAL A 214 -10.92 -2.29 15.80
CA VAL A 214 -11.54 -1.51 14.72
C VAL A 214 -11.19 -0.04 14.99
N PRO A 215 -10.13 0.51 14.35
CA PRO A 215 -9.71 1.88 14.61
C PRO A 215 -10.78 2.86 14.14
N LYS A 216 -10.85 4.02 14.79
CA LYS A 216 -11.50 5.17 14.18
C LYS A 216 -10.65 5.56 12.95
N PRO A 217 -11.24 5.71 11.76
CA PRO A 217 -10.51 6.20 10.60
C PRO A 217 -9.84 7.55 10.91
N PRO A 218 -8.61 7.79 10.39
CA PRO A 218 -8.05 9.14 10.39
C PRO A 218 -8.97 10.08 9.61
N SER A 219 -8.89 11.38 9.89
CA SER A 219 -9.52 12.39 9.03
C SER A 219 -8.91 12.39 7.62
N TYR A 220 -9.61 13.02 6.68
CA TYR A 220 -9.09 13.18 5.32
C TYR A 220 -7.81 14.02 5.31
N GLU A 221 -7.72 15.02 6.18
CA GLU A 221 -6.55 15.88 6.34
C GLU A 221 -5.35 15.09 6.91
N GLU A 222 -5.56 14.31 7.99
CA GLU A 222 -4.52 13.42 8.54
C GLU A 222 -4.08 12.35 7.53
N PHE A 223 -4.99 11.89 6.67
CA PHE A 223 -4.66 10.94 5.61
C PHE A 223 -3.71 11.52 4.56
N LEU A 224 -3.80 12.82 4.28
CA LEU A 224 -2.92 13.50 3.32
C LEU A 224 -1.65 14.07 3.96
N ASP A 225 -1.58 14.13 5.29
CA ASP A 225 -0.41 14.61 6.03
C ASP A 225 0.67 13.52 6.11
N ASP A 226 1.25 13.18 4.96
CA ASP A 226 2.28 12.16 4.82
C ASP A 226 3.62 12.78 4.38
N PRO A 227 4.62 12.85 5.29
CA PRO A 227 5.95 13.36 4.97
C PRO A 227 6.89 12.28 4.39
N SER A 228 6.51 11.00 4.43
CA SER A 228 7.37 9.89 3.99
C SER A 228 7.90 9.97 2.54
N PRO A 229 7.18 10.54 1.55
CA PRO A 229 7.74 10.67 0.21
C PRO A 229 8.88 11.69 0.13
N ASP A 230 8.96 12.69 1.00
CA ASP A 230 9.96 13.77 0.87
C ASP A 230 11.38 13.25 1.09
N ASP A 231 11.62 12.56 2.22
CA ASP A 231 12.92 11.95 2.53
C ASP A 231 13.34 10.94 1.44
N THR A 232 12.37 10.18 0.93
CA THR A 232 12.60 9.23 -0.16
C THR A 232 13.03 9.92 -1.44
N LEU A 233 12.35 11.00 -1.82
CA LEU A 233 12.65 11.74 -3.03
C LEU A 233 13.98 12.48 -2.92
N VAL A 234 14.35 12.98 -1.73
CA VAL A 234 15.68 13.54 -1.47
C VAL A 234 16.77 12.49 -1.66
N TRP A 235 16.60 11.28 -1.10
CA TRP A 235 17.57 10.21 -1.28
C TRP A 235 17.70 9.76 -2.75
N LEU A 236 16.58 9.65 -3.48
CA LEU A 236 16.58 9.29 -4.89
C LEU A 236 17.23 10.39 -5.77
N GLU A 237 17.00 11.67 -5.44
CA GLU A 237 17.60 12.81 -6.13
C GLU A 237 19.12 12.82 -5.96
N ALA A 238 19.60 12.71 -4.72
CA ALA A 238 21.04 12.61 -4.44
C ALA A 238 21.68 11.42 -5.18
N SER A 239 20.98 10.28 -5.22
CA SER A 239 21.43 9.10 -5.99
C SER A 239 21.59 9.43 -7.47
N ALA A 240 20.59 10.06 -8.08
CA ALA A 240 20.60 10.41 -9.49
C ALA A 240 21.68 11.48 -9.83
N GLU A 241 21.87 12.48 -8.96
CA GLU A 241 22.92 13.50 -9.09
C GLU A 241 24.32 12.89 -9.04
N GLU A 242 24.52 11.87 -8.21
CA GLU A 242 25.76 11.09 -8.16
C GLU A 242 25.88 10.08 -9.32
N GLY A 243 24.93 10.06 -10.26
CA GLY A 243 24.95 9.16 -11.42
C GLY A 243 24.61 7.70 -11.09
N TYR A 244 23.89 7.46 -9.99
CA TYR A 244 23.34 6.15 -9.64
C TYR A 244 21.87 6.05 -10.08
N GLY A 245 21.51 4.86 -10.56
CA GLY A 245 20.14 4.40 -10.62
C GLY A 245 19.81 3.62 -9.35
N VAL A 246 18.66 2.95 -9.36
CA VAL A 246 18.24 2.07 -8.26
C VAL A 246 17.88 0.68 -8.77
N LEU A 247 18.34 -0.33 -8.05
CA LEU A 247 17.99 -1.75 -8.22
C LEU A 247 16.89 -2.11 -7.22
N LEU A 248 15.80 -2.70 -7.69
CA LEU A 248 14.80 -3.32 -6.82
C LEU A 248 15.36 -4.60 -6.18
N ASP A 249 15.25 -4.72 -4.86
CA ASP A 249 15.71 -5.87 -4.06
C ASP A 249 14.59 -6.30 -3.09
N TRP A 250 14.28 -7.61 -3.00
CA TRP A 250 13.11 -8.11 -2.24
C TRP A 250 13.27 -9.53 -1.69
#